data_AF-E9H4U9-F1
#
_entry.id   AF-E9H4U9-F1
#
_cell.length_a   1.000
_cell.length_b   1.000
_cell.length_c   1.000
_cell.angle_alpha   90.00
_cell.angle_beta   90.00
_cell.angle_gamma   90.00
#
_symmetry.space_group_name_H-M   'P 1'
#
loop_
_entity.id
_entity.type
_entity.pdbx_description
1 polymer ?
#
loop_
_entity_poly.entity_id
_entity_poly.type
_entity_poly.pdbx_seq_one_letter_code
_entity_poly.pdbx_strand_id
1 'polypeptide(L)' 'MSITDVGTQILEIPALQRDFREGALYDARSEQIILGYSLWDADVLQKIRTRLMTPQITP' A
#
# COMPACT_ATOMS: atom_id res chain seq x y z
N MET A 1 -7.27 9.72 26.01
CA MET A 1 -6.88 8.94 24.82
C MET A 1 -5.51 8.39 25.10
N SER A 2 -5.37 7.05 25.18
CA SER A 2 -4.06 6.43 25.38
C SER A 2 -3.28 6.50 24.06
N ILE A 3 -1.95 6.57 24.12
CA ILE A 3 -1.12 6.65 22.90
C ILE A 3 -1.29 5.41 22.00
N THR A 4 -1.77 4.31 22.58
CA THR A 4 -2.09 3.05 21.91
C THR A 4 -3.40 3.08 21.12
N ASP A 5 -4.32 4.02 21.39
CA ASP A 5 -5.56 4.19 20.62
C ASP A 5 -5.33 4.84 19.24
N VAL A 6 -4.17 5.44 19.02
CA VAL A 6 -3.84 6.22 17.80
C VAL A 6 -3.37 5.31 16.65
N GLY A 7 -3.05 4.04 16.95
CA GLY A 7 -2.47 3.09 15.98
C GLY A 7 -3.46 2.18 15.25
N THR A 8 -4.77 2.27 15.53
CA THR A 8 -5.76 1.26 15.09
C THR A 8 -6.85 1.81 14.16
N GLN A 9 -6.83 3.10 13.82
CA GLN A 9 -7.81 3.66 12.90
C GLN A 9 -7.42 3.41 11.44
N ILE A 10 -8.22 2.59 10.76
CA ILE A 10 -8.12 2.36 9.33
C ILE A 10 -8.82 3.55 8.64
N LEU A 11 -8.11 4.22 7.73
CA LEU A 11 -8.67 5.29 6.90
C LEU A 11 -8.97 4.73 5.50
N GLU A 12 -10.22 4.81 5.08
CA GLU A 12 -10.63 4.52 3.69
C GLU A 12 -10.49 5.77 2.84
N ILE A 13 -9.84 5.65 1.68
CA ILE A 13 -9.49 6.80 0.83
C ILE A 13 -9.82 6.46 -0.63
N PRO A 14 -10.54 7.31 -1.37
CA PRO A 14 -10.84 7.05 -2.78
C PRO A 14 -9.55 7.09 -3.61
N ALA A 15 -9.39 6.19 -4.59
CA ALA A 15 -8.15 6.12 -5.37
C ALA A 15 -7.87 7.40 -6.21
N LEU A 16 -8.91 8.03 -6.78
CA LEU A 16 -8.81 9.28 -7.56
C LEU A 16 -7.67 9.29 -8.60
N GLN A 17 -7.48 8.18 -9.32
CA GLN A 17 -6.39 7.97 -10.30
C GLN A 17 -4.96 8.00 -9.74
N ARG A 18 -4.79 8.04 -8.42
CA ARG A 18 -3.48 7.89 -7.78
C ARG A 18 -3.01 6.44 -7.91
N ASP A 19 -1.73 6.27 -8.17
CA ASP A 19 -1.08 4.97 -8.33
C ASP A 19 -0.84 4.31 -6.97
N PHE A 20 -1.94 3.88 -6.32
CA PHE A 20 -1.87 3.09 -5.10
C PHE A 20 -1.32 1.70 -5.41
N ARG A 21 -0.25 1.34 -4.70
CA ARG A 21 0.36 0.02 -4.78
C ARG A 21 0.40 -0.60 -3.40
N GLU A 22 0.27 -1.91 -3.34
CA GLU A 22 0.43 -2.64 -2.08
C GLU A 22 1.79 -2.34 -1.44
N GLY A 23 1.79 -2.07 -0.13
CA GLY A 23 2.99 -1.71 0.63
C GLY A 23 3.50 -0.29 0.39
N ALA A 24 2.86 0.53 -0.45
CA ALA A 24 3.23 1.92 -0.64
C ALA A 24 2.86 2.77 0.58
N LEU A 25 3.71 3.74 0.89
CA LEU A 25 3.43 4.75 1.90
C LEU A 25 2.54 5.86 1.31
N TYR A 26 1.58 6.33 2.09
CA TYR A 26 0.66 7.40 1.70
C TYR A 26 0.71 8.55 2.72
N ASP A 27 0.90 9.77 2.22
CA ASP A 27 0.80 10.98 3.03
C ASP A 27 -0.63 11.55 2.90
N ALA A 28 -1.42 11.38 3.95
CA ALA A 28 -2.80 11.85 4.01
C ALA A 28 -2.93 13.38 4.06
N ARG A 29 -1.88 14.12 4.44
CA ARG A 29 -1.94 15.60 4.49
C ARG A 29 -1.77 16.23 3.12
N SER A 30 -0.93 15.60 2.29
CA SER A 30 -0.59 16.08 0.95
C SER A 30 -1.30 15.27 -0.15
N GLU A 31 -2.12 14.29 0.23
CA GLU A 31 -2.89 13.42 -0.65
C GLU A 31 -2.07 12.63 -1.70
N GLN A 32 -0.81 12.32 -1.37
CA GLN A 32 0.17 11.79 -2.31
C GLN A 32 0.77 10.45 -1.86
N ILE A 33 1.16 9.63 -2.84
CA ILE A 33 1.93 8.41 -2.62
C ILE A 33 3.40 8.77 -2.46
N ILE A 34 4.04 8.25 -1.41
CA ILE A 34 5.48 8.40 -1.19
C ILE A 34 6.18 7.28 -1.98
N LEU A 35 6.92 7.66 -3.02
CA LEU A 35 7.65 6.73 -3.89
C LEU A 35 9.02 6.38 -3.32
N GLY A 36 9.51 5.19 -3.64
CA GLY A 36 10.86 4.73 -3.26
C GLY A 36 10.98 4.15 -1.84
N TYR A 37 9.89 4.19 -1.06
CA TYR A 37 9.85 3.67 0.30
C TYR A 37 8.67 2.70 0.48
N SER A 38 8.85 1.69 1.32
CA SER A 38 7.80 0.72 1.67
C SER A 38 7.97 0.25 3.11
N LEU A 39 6.86 -0.06 3.78
CA LEU A 39 6.86 -0.71 5.10
C LEU A 39 7.03 -2.23 5.00
N TRP A 40 6.97 -2.78 3.79
CA TRP A 40 7.05 -4.22 3.57
C TRP A 40 8.48 -4.61 3.23
N ASP A 41 8.90 -5.77 3.72
CA ASP A 41 10.20 -6.32 3.40
C ASP A 41 10.32 -6.61 1.90
N ALA A 42 11.55 -6.54 1.38
CA ALA A 42 11.85 -6.77 -0.03
C ALA A 42 11.29 -8.11 -0.55
N ASP A 43 11.34 -9.16 0.27
CA ASP A 43 10.82 -10.49 -0.08
C ASP A 43 9.30 -10.50 -0.30
N VAL A 44 8.57 -9.69 0.50
CA VAL A 44 7.11 -9.56 0.38
C VAL A 44 6.78 -8.81 -0.91
N LEU A 45 7.48 -7.69 -1.17
CA LEU A 45 7.35 -6.92 -2.40
C LEU A 45 7.62 -7.76 -3.66
N GLN A 46 8.64 -8.62 -3.61
CA GLN A 46 8.96 -9.52 -4.71
C GLN A 46 7.82 -10.52 -4.99
N LYS A 47 7.21 -11.10 -3.96
CA LYS A 47 6.07 -12.02 -4.12
C LYS A 47 4.85 -11.34 -4.75
N ILE A 48 4.60 -10.07 -4.41
CA ILE A 48 3.49 -9.28 -4.99
C ILE A 48 3.78 -8.99 -6.45
N ARG A 49 5.00 -8.56 -6.76
CA ARG A 49 5.43 -8.32 -8.14
C ARG A 49 5.28 -9.58 -9.00
N THR A 50 5.70 -10.74 -8.50
CA THR A 50 5.54 -12.01 -9.21
C THR A 50 4.05 -12.32 -9.45
N ARG A 51 3.18 -12.12 -8.45
CA ARG A 51 1.72 -12.31 -8.61
C ARG A 51 1.11 -11.41 -9.69
N LEU A 52 1.54 -10.16 -9.78
CA LEU A 52 1.08 -9.23 -10.82
C LEU A 52 1.61 -9.57 -12.22
N MET A 53 2.72 -10.31 -12.31
CA MET A 53 3.36 -10.68 -13.58
C MET A 53 2.97 -12.07 -14.08
N THR A 54 2.39 -12.92 -13.25
CA THR A 54 1.85 -14.21 -13.70
C THR A 54 0.51 -13.96 -14.42
N PRO A 55 0.35 -14.33 -15.70
CA PRO A 55 -0.96 -14.27 -16.34
C PRO A 55 -1.92 -15.20 -15.58
N GLN A 56 -3.00 -14.65 -15.05
CA GLN A 56 -4.12 -15.47 -14.58
C GLN A 56 -4.73 -16.18 -15.78
N ILE A 57 -4.31 -17.43 -15.99
CA ILE A 57 -5.03 -18.35 -16.87
C ILE A 57 -6.26 -18.79 -16.09
N THR A 58 -7.35 -18.05 -16.22
CA THR A 58 -8.66 -18.46 -15.73
C THR A 58 -9.16 -19.63 -16.58
N PRO A 59 -9.60 -20.76 -15.99
CA PRO A 59 -10.24 -21.85 -16.73
C PRO A 59 -11.59 -21.44 -17.31
#